data_AF-A0A395UKB8-F1
#
_entry.id   AF-A0A395UKB8-F1
#
_cell.length_a   1.000
_cell.length_b   1.000
_cell.length_c   1.000
_cell.angle_alpha   90.00
_cell.angle_beta   90.00
_cell.angle_gamma   90.00
#
_symmetry.space_group_name_H-M   'P 1'
#
loop_
_entity.id
_entity.type
_entity.pdbx_description
1 polymer ?
#
loop_
_entity_poly.entity_id
_entity_poly.type
_entity_poly.pdbx_seq_one_letter_code
_entity_poly.pdbx_strand_id
1 'polypeptide(L)'
;MDNENQNEFVDSFRKFEELDWSAIATDNGLDYKPYNKNKKSKRYFSDDLWRKGIKKFRITQRNRCFGYVENGVFYVLRFDLDHELSDVG
;
A
#
# COMPACT_ATOMS: atom_id res chain seq x y z
N MET A 1 3.34 3.11 18.29
CA MET A 1 4.27 2.21 17.56
C MET A 1 5.47 2.06 18.45
N ASP A 2 5.81 0.83 18.83
CA ASP A 2 7.10 0.52 19.46
C ASP A 2 8.25 0.69 18.46
N ASN A 3 9.50 0.71 18.94
CA ASN A 3 10.68 0.95 18.10
C ASN A 3 10.86 -0.12 17.01
N GLU A 4 10.44 -1.35 17.26
CA GLU A 4 10.57 -2.47 16.32
C GLU A 4 9.66 -2.27 15.10
N ASN A 5 8.41 -1.84 15.32
CA ASN A 5 7.49 -1.47 14.24
C ASN A 5 7.96 -0.26 13.41
N GLN A 6 8.76 0.65 13.99
CA GLN A 6 9.31 1.80 13.24
C GLN A 6 10.40 1.37 12.26
N ASN A 7 11.28 0.44 12.66
CA ASN A 7 12.34 -0.05 11.77
C ASN A 7 11.75 -0.84 10.60
N GLU A 8 10.82 -1.76 10.86
CA GLU A 8 10.13 -2.50 9.78
C GLU A 8 9.40 -1.56 8.81
N PHE A 9 8.87 -0.45 9.33
CA PHE A 9 8.23 0.56 8.51
C PHE A 9 9.21 1.22 7.56
N VAL A 10 10.31 1.74 8.08
CA VAL A 10 11.33 2.41 7.29
C VAL A 10 11.98 1.44 6.29
N ASP A 11 12.30 0.23 6.73
CA ASP A 11 12.97 -0.77 5.90
C ASP A 11 12.09 -1.22 4.73
N SER A 12 10.78 -1.36 4.93
CA SER A 12 9.85 -1.69 3.83
C SER A 12 9.75 -0.57 2.79
N PHE A 13 9.81 0.70 3.22
CA PHE A 13 9.82 1.83 2.30
C PHE A 13 11.14 1.94 1.53
N ARG A 14 12.28 1.73 2.19
CA ARG A 14 13.59 1.65 1.53
C ARG A 14 13.59 0.54 0.48
N LYS A 15 13.11 -0.65 0.85
CA LYS A 15 12.98 -1.77 -0.07
C LYS A 15 12.10 -1.42 -1.27
N PHE A 16 10.97 -0.75 -1.05
CA PHE A 16 10.08 -0.33 -2.13
C PHE A 16 10.75 0.69 -3.07
N GLU A 17 11.58 1.59 -2.54
CA GLU A 17 12.34 2.57 -3.34
C GLU A 17 13.49 1.93 -4.14
N GLU A 18 14.21 0.99 -3.54
CA GLU A 18 15.38 0.34 -4.14
C GLU A 18 15.02 -0.64 -5.27
N LEU A 19 13.82 -1.23 -5.21
CA LEU A 19 13.36 -2.20 -6.19
C LEU A 19 12.73 -1.51 -7.41
N ASP A 20 12.96 -2.08 -8.59
CA ASP A 20 12.19 -1.70 -9.77
C ASP A 20 10.74 -2.26 -9.71
N TRP A 21 9.88 -1.73 -10.57
CA TRP A 21 8.47 -2.12 -10.61
C TRP A 21 8.22 -3.61 -10.87
N SER A 22 9.09 -4.28 -11.63
CA SER A 22 8.98 -5.72 -11.90
C SER A 22 9.29 -6.52 -10.64
N ALA A 23 10.36 -6.15 -9.94
CA ALA A 23 10.74 -6.77 -8.69
C ALA A 23 9.66 -6.55 -7.61
N ILE A 24 9.16 -5.32 -7.47
CA ILE A 24 8.05 -4.98 -6.55
C ILE A 24 6.82 -5.87 -6.80
N ALA A 25 6.43 -6.06 -8.07
CA ALA A 25 5.25 -6.85 -8.43
C ALA A 25 5.35 -8.34 -8.06
N THR A 26 6.57 -8.85 -7.88
CA THR A 26 6.84 -10.26 -7.55
C THR A 26 7.36 -10.46 -6.13
N ASP A 27 7.58 -9.39 -5.37
CA ASP A 27 8.14 -9.47 -4.03
C ASP A 27 7.09 -9.94 -3.01
N ASN A 28 7.28 -11.14 -2.47
CA ASN A 28 6.36 -11.75 -1.50
C ASN A 28 6.31 -10.99 -0.16
N GLY A 29 7.35 -10.22 0.19
CA GLY A 29 7.40 -9.43 1.41
C GLY A 29 6.52 -8.19 1.31
N LEU A 30 6.63 -7.46 0.20
CA LEU A 30 5.81 -6.30 -0.10
C LEU A 30 4.38 -6.69 -0.47
N ASP A 31 4.13 -7.86 -1.07
CA ASP A 31 2.78 -8.33 -1.44
C ASP A 31 2.00 -7.22 -2.20
N TYR A 32 2.70 -6.57 -3.14
CA TYR A 32 2.19 -5.42 -3.89
C TYR A 32 1.10 -5.87 -4.86
N LYS A 33 -0.09 -5.27 -4.74
CA LYS A 33 -1.24 -5.65 -5.57
C LYS A 33 -2.28 -4.54 -5.73
N PRO A 34 -3.16 -4.66 -6.75
CA PRO A 34 -4.33 -3.80 -6.85
C PRO A 34 -5.23 -3.88 -5.62
N TYR A 35 -5.77 -2.74 -5.21
CA TYR A 35 -6.86 -2.65 -4.25
C TYR A 35 -8.10 -2.19 -4.98
N ASN A 36 -9.08 -3.07 -5.13
CA ASN A 36 -10.23 -2.84 -5.99
C ASN A 36 -11.40 -2.21 -5.24
N LYS A 37 -12.08 -1.27 -5.89
CA LYS A 37 -13.28 -0.61 -5.36
C LYS A 37 -14.41 -1.63 -5.19
N ASN A 38 -15.01 -1.66 -4.01
CA ASN A 38 -16.20 -2.46 -3.73
C ASN A 38 -17.16 -1.70 -2.80
N LYS A 39 -18.31 -2.32 -2.45
CA LYS A 39 -19.36 -1.69 -1.63
C LYS A 39 -18.85 -1.20 -0.27
N LYS A 40 -17.91 -1.93 0.34
CA LYS A 40 -17.33 -1.59 1.65
C LYS A 40 -16.18 -0.59 1.51
N SER A 41 -15.32 -0.76 0.50
CA SER A 41 -14.13 0.08 0.32
C SER A 41 -14.43 1.46 -0.31
N LYS A 42 -15.53 1.61 -1.05
CA LYS A 42 -15.84 2.85 -1.82
C LYS A 42 -15.78 4.16 -1.02
N ARG A 43 -16.01 4.10 0.30
CA ARG A 43 -16.05 5.27 1.19
C ARG A 43 -14.66 5.83 1.53
N TYR A 44 -13.59 5.07 1.30
CA TYR A 44 -12.25 5.44 1.76
C TYR A 44 -11.50 6.36 0.82
N PHE A 45 -11.87 6.40 -0.46
CA PHE A 45 -11.22 7.23 -1.47
C PHE A 45 -12.27 7.83 -2.41
N SER A 46 -11.99 9.02 -2.95
CA SER A 46 -12.86 9.67 -3.93
C SER A 46 -12.90 8.88 -5.24
N ASP A 47 -13.94 9.10 -6.04
CA ASP A 47 -14.08 8.45 -7.35
C ASP A 47 -12.89 8.74 -8.28
N ASP A 48 -12.32 9.94 -8.18
CA ASP A 48 -11.13 10.37 -8.91
C ASP A 48 -9.91 9.53 -8.54
N LEU A 49 -9.67 9.29 -7.24
CA LEU A 49 -8.60 8.43 -6.77
C LEU A 49 -8.82 6.97 -7.19
N TRP A 50 -10.07 6.49 -7.16
CA TRP A 50 -10.40 5.16 -7.66
C TRP A 50 -10.09 5.01 -9.14
N ARG A 51 -10.35 6.04 -9.96
CA ARG A 51 -10.02 6.03 -11.40
C ARG A 51 -8.51 5.96 -11.65
N LYS A 52 -7.66 6.44 -10.74
CA LYS A 52 -6.21 6.29 -10.82
C LYS A 52 -5.71 4.86 -10.57
N GLY A 53 -6.57 3.97 -10.07
CA GLY A 53 -6.22 2.57 -9.81
C GLY A 53 -5.40 2.41 -8.54
N ILE A 54 -6.09 2.26 -7.41
CA ILE A 54 -5.45 2.14 -6.10
C ILE A 54 -4.71 0.81 -5.99
N LYS A 55 -3.53 0.88 -5.38
CA LYS A 55 -2.63 -0.24 -5.10
C LYS A 55 -2.34 -0.27 -3.61
N LYS A 56 -1.95 -1.44 -3.11
CA LYS A 56 -1.49 -1.62 -1.74
C LYS A 56 -0.23 -2.46 -1.69
N PHE A 57 0.61 -2.20 -0.70
CA PHE A 57 1.70 -3.08 -0.31
C PHE A 57 1.78 -3.18 1.22
N ARG A 58 2.37 -4.27 1.68
CA ARG A 58 2.64 -4.59 3.07
C ARG A 58 3.87 -3.84 3.55
N ILE A 59 3.72 -3.21 4.71
CA ILE A 59 4.83 -2.60 5.45
C ILE A 59 5.26 -3.53 6.58
N THR A 60 4.30 -4.01 7.37
CA THR A 60 4.54 -5.03 8.40
C THR A 60 3.47 -6.10 8.28
N GLN A 61 3.53 -7.14 9.11
CA GLN A 61 2.42 -8.10 9.20
C GLN A 61 1.09 -7.44 9.58
N ARG A 62 1.11 -6.25 10.20
CA ARG A 62 -0.08 -5.47 10.59
C ARG A 62 -0.35 -4.22 9.75
N ASN A 63 0.69 -3.61 9.19
CA ASN A 63 0.56 -2.32 8.52
C ASN A 63 0.59 -2.44 7.00
N ARG A 64 -0.30 -1.72 6.32
CA ARG A 64 -0.31 -1.63 4.84
C ARG A 64 -0.27 -0.17 4.39
N CYS A 65 0.35 0.07 3.24
CA CYS A 65 0.31 1.34 2.54
C CYS A 65 -0.65 1.25 1.36
N PHE A 66 -1.45 2.29 1.14
CA PHE A 66 -2.33 2.45 -0.01
C PHE A 66 -1.91 3.68 -0.80
N GLY A 67 -1.92 3.57 -2.13
CA GLY A 67 -1.51 4.65 -3.02
C GLY A 67 -1.87 4.36 -4.47
N TYR A 68 -1.37 5.18 -5.39
CA TYR A 68 -1.49 4.98 -6.83
C TYR A 68 -0.17 5.31 -7.52
N VAL A 69 0.01 4.77 -8.73
CA VAL A 69 1.19 5.07 -9.55
C VAL A 69 0.82 6.04 -10.65
N GLU A 70 1.56 7.13 -10.76
CA GLU A 70 1.42 8.10 -11.85
C GLU A 70 2.82 8.57 -12.27
N ASN A 71 3.11 8.56 -13.56
CA ASN A 71 4.43 8.91 -14.11
C ASN A 71 5.61 8.20 -13.44
N GLY A 72 5.43 6.92 -13.07
CA GLY A 72 6.46 6.10 -12.43
C GLY A 72 6.70 6.41 -10.95
N VAL A 73 5.86 7.25 -10.32
CA VAL A 73 5.95 7.59 -8.89
C VAL A 73 4.78 6.98 -8.13
N PHE A 74 5.06 6.35 -6.99
CA PHE A 74 4.03 5.90 -6.06
C PHE A 74 3.59 7.04 -5.14
N TYR A 75 2.36 7.52 -5.30
CA TYR A 75 1.77 8.52 -4.43
C TYR A 75 1.03 7.85 -3.27
N VAL A 76 1.57 8.00 -2.07
CA VAL A 76 0.96 7.48 -0.82
C VAL A 76 -0.32 8.25 -0.51
N LEU A 77 -1.39 7.52 -0.21
CA LEU A 77 -2.69 8.06 0.19
C LEU A 77 -3.02 7.80 1.65
N ARG A 78 -2.78 6.58 2.14
CA ARG A 78 -3.15 6.18 3.50
C ARG A 78 -2.27 5.05 4.02
N PHE A 79 -1.95 5.13 5.30
CA PHE A 79 -1.44 4.02 6.10
C PHE A 79 -2.59 3.35 6.84
N ASP A 80 -2.68 2.04 6.71
CA ASP A 80 -3.67 1.20 7.38
C ASP A 80 -2.95 0.47 8.53
N LEU A 81 -3.10 1.03 9.73
CA LEU A 81 -2.38 0.58 10.94
C LEU A 81 -3.21 -0.41 11.78
N ASP A 82 -4.51 -0.48 11.50
CA ASP A 82 -5.53 -1.22 12.24
C ASP A 82 -6.33 -2.17 11.34
N HIS A 83 -5.89 -2.38 10.09
CA HIS A 83 -6.49 -3.24 9.08
C HIS A 83 -7.90 -2.84 8.59
N GLU A 84 -8.41 -1.64 8.93
CA GLU A 84 -9.74 -1.21 8.49
C GLU A 84 -9.95 -1.29 6.97
N LEU A 85 -8.93 -0.92 6.19
CA LEU A 85 -9.02 -0.97 4.72
C LEU A 85 -8.73 -2.37 4.20
N SER A 86 -7.75 -3.05 4.80
CA SER A 86 -7.32 -4.39 4.39
C SER A 86 -8.40 -5.44 4.59
N ASP A 87 -9.25 -5.30 5.60
CA ASP A 87 -10.34 -6.24 5.89
C ASP A 87 -11.52 -6.13 4.90
N VAL A 88 -11.56 -5.06 4.13
CA VAL A 88 -12.66 -4.79 3.21
C VAL A 88 -12.27 -4.89 1.74
N GLY A 89 -11.06 -5.33 1.39
CA GLY A 89 -10.64 -5.57 0.01
C GLY A 89 -9.19 -6.00 -0.15
#